data_AF-A0A926XED2-F1
#
_entry.id   AF-A0A926XED2-F1
#
_cell.length_a   1.000
_cell.length_b   1.000
_cell.length_c   1.000
_cell.angle_alpha   90.00
_cell.angle_beta   90.00
_cell.angle_gamma   90.00
#
_symmetry.space_group_name_H-M   'P 1'
#
loop_
_entity.id
_entity.type
_entity.pdbx_description
1 polymer ?
#
loop_
_entity_poly.entity_id
_entity_poly.type
_entity_poly.pdbx_seq_one_letter_code
_entity_poly.pdbx_strand_id
1 'polypeptide(L)'
;MRLTSPSISQEIYSVTLVPLQLNQEHDLTGVVDLKNLQPDTRYYYALFHLDREKPWELGNEQNLSFQTFPEHPTEVNFGMFSCHMPYDEHQLLNLEMWDKFKQELLDTNANFLIGTGDQVYVDGEGNKQLNIWSWLKKNKKQNPSKTDMISWYRDIYRGYWGIPQVQQLFKTFPTYMIWDDHEIMDGWGSYTPNELAAQLDTSWQLRNTQEHLRLANEMFEAAKQVYQEYEHSHNPPTDTSIDQFDYQFNCGFCSFYVLDMRGHHDYNRQELRLLGAEQWKRFDGWLNSQYDSESRVLFIVSPVPVVHFKSFAVNNLDIPYWKYTDDLRDHWDHKSNWAERDQLLKKVFEISQKTKKPIVFLSGDVHMGAAFKLSHEESPSAKVFQLTSSGIAYASLSKFAMNILQKIVIDENFIESNETKIPYKIEKIYVCTKNNFSLLHVKQLADGELSIIFDLFSIDYDNKTFDRERIELNKVS
;
A
#
# COMPACT_ATOMS: atom_id res chain seq x y z
N MET A 1 -64.91 6.70 -12.78
CA MET A 1 -63.83 5.75 -13.07
C MET A 1 -62.73 5.99 -12.04
N ARG A 2 -62.69 5.18 -10.96
CA ARG A 2 -61.61 5.27 -9.96
C ARG A 2 -60.40 4.59 -10.57
N LEU A 3 -59.34 5.34 -10.83
CA LEU A 3 -58.02 4.77 -11.10
C LEU A 3 -57.44 4.38 -9.74
N THR A 4 -57.43 3.08 -9.48
CA THR A 4 -56.68 2.46 -8.39
C THR A 4 -55.20 2.72 -8.60
N SER A 5 -54.57 3.42 -7.65
CA SER A 5 -53.11 3.48 -7.52
C SER A 5 -52.56 2.05 -7.41
N PRO A 6 -51.48 1.69 -8.12
CA PRO A 6 -50.85 0.40 -7.93
C PRO A 6 -50.29 0.34 -6.50
N SER A 7 -50.62 -0.73 -5.79
CA SER A 7 -50.01 -1.06 -4.51
C SER A 7 -48.50 -1.16 -4.70
N ILE A 8 -47.76 -0.13 -4.26
CA ILE A 8 -46.33 -0.24 -4.03
C ILE A 8 -46.21 -1.23 -2.87
N SER A 9 -45.73 -2.44 -3.15
CA SER A 9 -45.27 -3.34 -2.10
C SER A 9 -44.21 -2.57 -1.31
N GLN A 10 -44.53 -2.19 -0.07
CA GLN A 10 -43.53 -1.67 0.85
C GLN A 10 -42.54 -2.81 1.11
N GLU A 11 -41.39 -2.77 0.44
CA GLU A 11 -40.25 -3.57 0.85
C GLU A 11 -39.92 -3.15 2.29
N ILE A 12 -40.15 -4.05 3.24
CA ILE A 12 -39.80 -3.82 4.64
C ILE A 12 -38.31 -4.07 4.75
N TYR A 13 -37.51 -3.02 4.67
CA TYR A 13 -36.09 -3.09 4.96
C TYR A 13 -35.88 -3.26 6.47
N SER A 14 -35.08 -4.25 6.88
CA SER A 14 -34.56 -4.31 8.24
C SER A 14 -33.53 -3.21 8.43
N VAL A 15 -33.77 -2.27 9.35
CA VAL A 15 -32.84 -1.20 9.67
C VAL A 15 -32.13 -1.52 10.98
N THR A 16 -30.79 -1.45 10.97
CA THR A 16 -29.96 -1.56 12.17
C THR A 16 -29.28 -0.22 12.41
N LEU A 17 -29.42 0.32 13.62
CA LEU A 17 -28.70 1.52 14.04
C LEU A 17 -27.48 1.11 14.85
N VAL A 18 -26.30 1.56 14.43
CA VAL A 18 -25.05 1.29 15.14
C VAL A 18 -24.42 2.63 15.55
N PRO A 19 -24.13 2.85 16.84
CA PRO A 19 -23.50 4.09 17.28
C PRO A 19 -22.04 4.13 16.79
N LEU A 20 -21.69 5.23 16.13
CA LEU A 20 -20.31 5.57 15.78
C LEU A 20 -19.82 6.67 16.72
N GLN A 21 -18.73 6.42 17.45
CA GLN A 21 -18.11 7.43 18.30
C GLN A 21 -17.03 8.16 17.50
N LEU A 22 -17.14 9.49 17.43
CA LEU A 22 -16.14 10.36 16.82
C LEU A 22 -15.44 11.12 17.95
N ASN A 23 -14.11 11.15 17.95
CA ASN A 23 -13.32 11.79 18.99
C ASN A 23 -12.55 12.99 18.44
N GLN A 24 -12.69 14.17 19.05
CA GLN A 24 -11.90 15.36 18.68
C GLN A 24 -10.39 15.15 18.86
N GLU A 25 -9.99 14.32 19.82
CA GLU A 25 -8.59 13.95 20.02
C GLU A 25 -8.02 13.17 18.83
N HIS A 26 -8.88 12.54 18.03
CA HIS A 26 -8.57 11.77 16.83
C HIS A 26 -9.16 12.40 15.55
N ASP A 27 -9.27 13.73 15.52
CA ASP A 27 -9.77 14.48 14.35
C ASP A 27 -11.17 14.08 13.85
N LEU A 28 -12.02 13.62 14.77
CA LEU A 28 -13.35 13.11 14.49
C LEU A 28 -13.35 11.89 13.54
N THR A 29 -12.27 11.11 13.52
CA THR A 29 -12.28 9.78 12.92
C THR A 29 -12.94 8.77 13.87
N GLY A 30 -13.43 7.67 13.30
CA GLY A 30 -14.06 6.59 14.05
C GLY A 30 -14.36 5.39 13.17
N VAL A 31 -14.28 4.20 13.76
CA VAL A 31 -14.55 2.91 13.10
C VAL A 31 -15.60 2.15 13.89
N VAL A 32 -16.45 1.40 13.19
CA VAL A 32 -17.47 0.58 13.83
C VAL A 32 -17.62 -0.76 13.12
N ASP A 33 -17.59 -1.83 13.90
CA ASP A 33 -17.79 -3.19 13.40
C ASP A 33 -19.27 -3.49 13.20
N LEU A 34 -19.64 -3.79 11.96
CA LEU A 34 -20.96 -4.32 11.62
C LEU A 34 -20.94 -5.85 11.70
N LYS A 35 -21.72 -6.42 12.63
CA LYS A 35 -21.72 -7.87 12.92
C LYS A 35 -22.97 -8.55 12.35
N ASN A 36 -22.87 -9.88 12.17
CA ASN A 36 -23.97 -10.75 11.74
C ASN A 36 -24.58 -10.38 10.39
N LEU A 37 -23.76 -9.84 9.48
CA LEU A 37 -24.18 -9.58 8.12
C LEU A 37 -24.30 -10.89 7.34
N GLN A 38 -25.37 -11.02 6.56
CA GLN A 38 -25.54 -12.12 5.60
C GLN A 38 -24.41 -12.08 4.55
N PRO A 39 -23.82 -13.24 4.18
CA PRO A 39 -22.88 -13.34 3.07
C PRO A 39 -23.51 -12.93 1.73
N ASP A 40 -22.68 -12.53 0.77
CA ASP A 40 -23.07 -12.14 -0.59
C ASP A 40 -24.30 -11.23 -0.67
N THR A 41 -24.37 -10.25 0.23
CA THR A 41 -25.54 -9.39 0.39
C THR A 41 -25.13 -7.94 0.29
N ARG A 42 -25.87 -7.18 -0.52
CA ARG A 42 -25.71 -5.72 -0.60
C ARG A 42 -26.41 -5.04 0.57
N TYR A 43 -25.64 -4.28 1.34
CA TYR A 43 -26.14 -3.41 2.39
C TYR A 43 -26.09 -1.96 1.94
N TYR A 44 -27.15 -1.23 2.23
CA TYR A 44 -27.17 0.22 2.10
C TYR A 44 -26.95 0.83 3.47
N TYR A 45 -26.18 1.92 3.53
CA TYR A 45 -25.88 2.60 4.78
C TYR A 45 -26.01 4.12 4.62
N ALA A 46 -26.26 4.78 5.73
CA ALA A 46 -26.24 6.23 5.87
C ALA A 46 -25.59 6.57 7.21
N LEU A 47 -24.93 7.72 7.28
CA LEU A 47 -24.33 8.22 8.51
C LEU A 47 -24.94 9.59 8.81
N PHE A 48 -25.50 9.77 9.99
CA PHE A 48 -26.19 11.00 10.35
C PHE A 48 -25.95 11.38 11.79
N HIS A 49 -25.99 12.68 12.06
CA HIS A 49 -25.95 13.21 13.41
C HIS A 49 -27.29 12.97 14.13
N LEU A 50 -27.26 12.47 15.37
CA LEU A 50 -28.47 12.19 16.15
C LEU A 50 -29.22 13.47 16.56
N ASP A 51 -28.49 14.54 16.81
CA ASP A 51 -29.08 15.84 17.12
C ASP A 51 -29.51 16.57 15.85
N ARG A 52 -30.82 16.86 15.77
CA ARG A 52 -31.45 17.58 14.65
C ARG A 52 -31.12 19.06 14.62
N GLU A 53 -30.56 19.62 15.70
CA GLU A 53 -30.09 21.02 15.72
C GLU A 53 -28.73 21.21 15.04
N LYS A 54 -27.97 20.12 14.83
CA LYS A 54 -26.74 20.09 14.03
C LYS A 54 -26.85 19.02 12.92
N PRO A 55 -27.80 19.18 11.98
CA PRO A 55 -28.11 18.13 11.04
C PRO A 55 -27.01 18.05 9.99
N TRP A 56 -26.28 16.94 9.99
CA TRP A 56 -25.57 16.47 8.80
C TRP A 56 -25.92 15.00 8.58
N GLU A 57 -25.99 14.63 7.31
CA GLU A 57 -26.33 13.30 6.85
C GLU A 57 -25.54 12.99 5.59
N LEU A 58 -24.86 11.85 5.59
CA LEU A 58 -24.23 11.22 4.45
C LEU A 58 -25.11 10.07 3.99
N GLY A 59 -25.34 9.98 2.68
CA GLY A 59 -26.19 8.95 2.08
C GLY A 59 -27.58 9.43 1.62
N ASN A 60 -27.97 10.67 1.93
CA ASN A 60 -29.25 11.25 1.50
C ASN A 60 -29.28 11.60 0.00
N GLU A 61 -28.19 12.16 -0.54
CA GLU A 61 -28.11 12.54 -1.96
C GLU A 61 -27.73 11.38 -2.88
N GLN A 62 -26.98 10.41 -2.36
CA GLN A 62 -26.53 9.22 -3.08
C GLN A 62 -26.56 8.02 -2.13
N ASN A 63 -27.28 6.97 -2.53
CA ASN A 63 -27.30 5.71 -1.78
C ASN A 63 -25.88 5.15 -1.64
N LEU A 64 -25.37 5.09 -0.41
CA LEU A 64 -24.12 4.42 -0.12
C LEU A 64 -24.39 2.94 0.10
N SER A 65 -23.52 2.08 -0.43
CA SER A 65 -23.66 0.64 -0.29
C SER A 65 -22.33 -0.07 -0.32
N PHE A 66 -22.27 -1.21 0.36
CA PHE A 66 -21.19 -2.19 0.23
C PHE A 66 -21.81 -3.58 0.07
N GLN A 67 -21.02 -4.54 -0.39
CA GLN A 67 -21.44 -5.94 -0.53
C GLN A 67 -20.55 -6.82 0.33
N THR A 68 -21.17 -7.67 1.14
CA THR A 68 -20.45 -8.66 1.93
C THR A 68 -19.91 -9.78 1.05
N PHE A 69 -18.85 -10.43 1.50
CA PHE A 69 -18.24 -11.54 0.79
C PHE A 69 -19.17 -12.76 0.75
N PRO A 70 -19.14 -13.57 -0.32
CA PRO A 70 -19.77 -14.89 -0.33
C PRO A 70 -19.15 -15.81 0.71
N GLU A 71 -19.93 -16.76 1.22
CA GLU A 71 -19.46 -17.74 2.21
C GLU A 71 -18.43 -18.72 1.62
N HIS A 72 -18.61 -19.08 0.35
CA HIS A 72 -17.73 -19.99 -0.39
C HIS A 72 -17.40 -19.40 -1.77
N PRO A 73 -16.56 -18.36 -1.84
CA PRO A 73 -16.24 -17.72 -3.11
C PRO A 73 -15.38 -18.65 -3.97
N THR A 74 -15.73 -18.79 -5.25
CA THR A 74 -14.91 -19.48 -6.26
C THR A 74 -13.98 -18.52 -7.01
N GLU A 75 -14.15 -17.23 -6.77
CA GLU A 75 -13.41 -16.14 -7.40
C GLU A 75 -13.15 -15.04 -6.37
N VAL A 76 -11.94 -14.47 -6.41
CA VAL A 76 -11.51 -13.33 -5.60
C VAL A 76 -10.87 -12.32 -6.54
N ASN A 77 -11.52 -11.18 -6.72
CA ASN A 77 -11.09 -10.07 -7.55
C ASN A 77 -10.75 -8.89 -6.64
N PHE A 78 -9.60 -8.25 -6.81
CA PHE A 78 -9.26 -7.08 -6.00
C PHE A 78 -8.37 -6.10 -6.75
N GLY A 79 -8.47 -4.83 -6.39
CA GLY A 79 -7.63 -3.77 -6.93
C GLY A 79 -6.39 -3.51 -6.09
N MET A 80 -5.33 -3.02 -6.72
CA MET A 80 -4.10 -2.60 -6.06
C MET A 80 -3.63 -1.23 -6.59
N PHE A 81 -3.20 -0.36 -5.69
CA PHE A 81 -2.66 0.97 -6.01
C PHE A 81 -1.59 1.41 -5.00
N SER A 82 -0.75 2.35 -5.41
CA SER A 82 0.21 3.07 -4.56
C SER A 82 0.64 4.40 -5.20
N CYS A 83 1.39 5.21 -4.46
CA CYS A 83 2.04 6.44 -4.94
C CYS A 83 1.04 7.41 -5.56
N HIS A 84 0.09 7.82 -4.73
CA HIS A 84 -0.94 8.79 -5.05
C HIS A 84 -0.42 10.20 -4.76
N MET A 85 0.34 10.81 -5.69
CA MET A 85 0.76 12.22 -5.57
C MET A 85 0.14 13.13 -6.65
N PRO A 86 -1.17 13.44 -6.57
CA PRO A 86 -1.88 14.16 -7.63
C PRO A 86 -1.62 15.67 -7.60
N TYR A 87 -1.00 16.19 -6.54
CA TYR A 87 -0.80 17.62 -6.35
C TYR A 87 0.39 18.13 -7.16
N ASP A 88 0.10 18.98 -8.14
CA ASP A 88 1.07 19.90 -8.74
C ASP A 88 1.00 21.26 -8.02
N GLU A 89 1.93 22.19 -8.29
CA GLU A 89 1.98 23.52 -7.64
C GLU A 89 0.70 24.35 -7.84
N HIS A 90 -0.14 23.99 -8.84
CA HIS A 90 -1.29 24.79 -9.26
C HIS A 90 -2.63 24.04 -9.35
N GLN A 91 -2.62 22.71 -9.42
CA GLN A 91 -3.84 21.90 -9.64
C GLN A 91 -3.65 20.44 -9.26
N LEU A 92 -4.76 19.70 -9.22
CA LEU A 92 -4.74 18.23 -9.15
C LEU A 92 -4.62 17.63 -10.56
N LEU A 93 -3.76 16.65 -10.72
CA LEU A 93 -3.49 15.94 -11.98
C LEU A 93 -3.87 14.46 -11.86
N ASN A 94 -4.06 13.83 -13.02
CA ASN A 94 -4.18 12.37 -13.19
C ASN A 94 -5.37 11.73 -12.46
N LEU A 95 -6.39 12.51 -12.08
CA LEU A 95 -7.57 12.02 -11.36
C LEU A 95 -8.44 11.07 -12.21
N GLU A 96 -8.33 11.15 -13.55
CA GLU A 96 -8.96 10.21 -14.47
C GLU A 96 -8.52 8.75 -14.25
N MET A 97 -7.35 8.54 -13.63
CA MET A 97 -6.87 7.22 -13.23
C MET A 97 -7.79 6.58 -12.19
N TRP A 98 -8.27 7.35 -11.22
CA TRP A 98 -9.21 6.88 -10.20
C TRP A 98 -10.59 6.60 -10.80
N ASP A 99 -11.05 7.44 -11.73
CA ASP A 99 -12.32 7.22 -12.43
C ASP A 99 -12.29 5.90 -13.22
N LYS A 100 -11.19 5.66 -13.96
CA LYS A 100 -10.98 4.42 -14.69
C LYS A 100 -10.82 3.22 -13.76
N PHE A 101 -10.07 3.37 -12.67
CA PHE A 101 -9.90 2.29 -11.69
C PHE A 101 -11.24 1.86 -11.11
N LYS A 102 -12.07 2.82 -10.69
CA LYS A 102 -13.42 2.55 -10.23
C LYS A 102 -14.26 1.79 -11.26
N GLN A 103 -14.18 2.19 -12.52
CA GLN A 103 -14.91 1.52 -13.60
C GLN A 103 -14.49 0.04 -13.70
N GLU A 104 -13.18 -0.24 -13.78
CA GLU A 104 -12.69 -1.62 -13.90
C GLU A 104 -13.02 -2.47 -12.68
N LEU A 105 -12.99 -1.90 -11.47
CA LEU A 105 -13.38 -2.59 -10.24
C LEU A 105 -14.86 -2.99 -10.25
N LEU A 106 -15.73 -2.10 -10.73
CA LEU A 106 -17.16 -2.39 -10.88
C LEU A 106 -17.41 -3.44 -11.97
N ASP A 107 -16.78 -3.31 -13.13
CA ASP A 107 -16.95 -4.20 -14.27
C ASP A 107 -16.48 -5.65 -13.95
N THR A 108 -15.54 -5.79 -13.01
CA THR A 108 -14.97 -7.08 -12.59
C THR A 108 -15.54 -7.61 -11.27
N ASN A 109 -16.52 -6.90 -10.68
CA ASN A 109 -17.06 -7.21 -9.35
C ASN A 109 -15.95 -7.39 -8.30
N ALA A 110 -14.99 -6.47 -8.26
CA ALA A 110 -13.92 -6.49 -7.29
C ALA A 110 -14.47 -6.49 -5.86
N ASN A 111 -13.85 -7.31 -5.01
CA ASN A 111 -14.31 -7.53 -3.65
C ASN A 111 -13.71 -6.53 -2.65
N PHE A 112 -12.48 -6.07 -2.90
CA PHE A 112 -11.77 -5.10 -2.05
C PHE A 112 -10.62 -4.42 -2.80
N LEU A 113 -9.97 -3.47 -2.13
CA LEU A 113 -8.77 -2.76 -2.57
C LEU A 113 -7.61 -3.00 -1.60
N ILE A 114 -6.40 -2.99 -2.12
CA ILE A 114 -5.16 -2.91 -1.34
C ILE A 114 -4.42 -1.63 -1.76
N GLY A 115 -4.22 -0.72 -0.81
CA GLY A 115 -3.23 0.37 -0.94
C GLY A 115 -1.91 -0.11 -0.35
N THR A 116 -0.85 -0.19 -1.16
CA THR A 116 0.42 -0.80 -0.72
C THR A 116 1.42 0.19 -0.14
N GLY A 117 1.10 1.48 -0.03
CA GLY A 117 2.03 2.51 0.40
C GLY A 117 1.86 3.81 -0.37
N ASP A 118 2.39 4.91 0.16
CA ASP A 118 2.35 6.25 -0.46
C ASP A 118 0.95 6.67 -0.91
N GLN A 119 -0.02 6.44 -0.05
CA GLN A 119 -1.36 6.97 -0.18
C GLN A 119 -1.35 8.49 -0.05
N VAL A 120 -0.43 9.04 0.76
CA VAL A 120 -0.30 10.45 1.10
C VAL A 120 1.18 10.86 1.08
N TYR A 121 1.49 12.05 0.55
CA TYR A 121 2.84 12.62 0.56
C TYR A 121 2.91 13.85 1.47
N VAL A 122 3.69 13.78 2.55
CA VAL A 122 3.80 14.83 3.58
C VAL A 122 5.14 15.58 3.59
N ASP A 123 6.09 15.14 2.78
CA ASP A 123 7.47 15.59 2.76
C ASP A 123 7.80 16.50 1.57
N GLY A 124 6.78 16.84 0.80
CA GLY A 124 6.86 17.79 -0.30
C GLY A 124 7.49 17.26 -1.56
N GLU A 125 7.68 15.96 -1.69
CA GLU A 125 7.83 15.32 -2.99
C GLU A 125 6.63 15.65 -3.87
N GLY A 126 6.84 16.00 -5.13
CA GLY A 126 5.82 16.51 -6.05
C GLY A 126 5.33 17.94 -5.75
N ASN A 127 5.08 18.31 -4.49
CA ASN A 127 4.60 19.65 -4.11
C ASN A 127 5.17 20.15 -2.77
N LYS A 128 6.09 21.11 -2.84
CA LYS A 128 6.78 21.68 -1.66
C LYS A 128 5.86 22.37 -0.64
N GLN A 129 4.63 22.70 -1.01
CA GLN A 129 3.66 23.31 -0.07
C GLN A 129 3.15 22.29 0.95
N LEU A 130 3.18 21.00 0.60
CA LEU A 130 2.77 19.90 1.46
C LEU A 130 3.92 19.37 2.34
N ASN A 131 5.02 20.11 2.47
CA ASN A 131 6.22 19.66 3.17
C ASN A 131 6.22 20.01 4.66
N ILE A 132 5.81 19.05 5.50
CA ILE A 132 5.80 19.19 6.96
C ILE A 132 7.22 19.33 7.54
N TRP A 133 8.23 18.66 6.96
CA TRP A 133 9.63 18.76 7.40
C TRP A 133 10.24 20.13 7.17
N SER A 134 9.88 20.78 6.07
CA SER A 134 10.24 22.17 5.78
C SER A 134 9.60 23.13 6.79
N TRP A 135 8.36 22.87 7.21
CA TRP A 135 7.72 23.61 8.30
C TRP A 135 8.47 23.39 9.62
N LEU A 136 8.77 22.14 10.00
CA LEU A 136 9.52 21.82 11.22
C LEU A 136 10.89 22.49 11.22
N LYS A 137 11.63 22.41 10.12
CA LYS A 137 12.95 23.02 9.95
C LYS A 137 12.94 24.54 10.16
N LYS A 138 11.87 25.22 9.72
CA LYS A 138 11.68 26.67 9.91
C LYS A 138 11.27 27.01 11.34
N ASN A 139 10.46 26.17 11.98
CA ASN A 139 9.86 26.45 13.29
C ASN A 139 10.57 25.79 14.48
N LYS A 140 11.58 24.94 14.27
CA LYS A 140 12.28 24.20 15.35
C LYS A 140 12.73 25.03 16.55
N LYS A 141 13.11 26.30 16.34
CA LYS A 141 13.53 27.23 17.41
C LYS A 141 12.40 27.59 18.38
N GLN A 142 11.15 27.43 17.96
CA GLN A 142 9.96 27.62 18.78
C GLN A 142 9.62 26.35 19.58
N ASN A 143 10.39 25.27 19.38
CA ASN A 143 10.17 23.97 19.98
C ASN A 143 8.72 23.46 19.77
N PRO A 144 8.29 23.27 18.51
CA PRO A 144 6.94 22.83 18.21
C PRO A 144 6.64 21.51 18.91
N SER A 145 5.42 21.36 19.40
CA SER A 145 4.96 20.15 20.06
C SER A 145 4.57 19.07 19.07
N LYS A 146 4.48 17.81 19.53
CA LYS A 146 3.88 16.73 18.76
C LYS A 146 2.46 17.07 18.30
N THR A 147 1.69 17.82 19.09
CA THR A 147 0.33 18.26 18.72
C THR A 147 0.34 19.20 17.51
N ASP A 148 1.34 20.08 17.40
CA ASP A 148 1.49 20.94 16.22
C ASP A 148 1.80 20.11 14.96
N MET A 149 2.64 19.07 15.10
CA MET A 149 2.97 18.13 14.02
C MET A 149 1.74 17.31 13.60
N ILE A 150 1.00 16.76 14.56
CA ILE A 150 -0.26 16.02 14.31
C ILE A 150 -1.25 16.90 13.55
N SER A 151 -1.40 18.17 13.92
CA SER A 151 -2.30 19.09 13.22
C SER A 151 -1.91 19.26 11.73
N TRP A 152 -0.61 19.40 11.44
CA TRP A 152 -0.13 19.50 10.06
C TRP A 152 -0.36 18.22 9.25
N TYR A 153 -0.05 17.05 9.83
CA TYR A 153 -0.33 15.76 9.20
C TYR A 153 -1.82 15.63 8.85
N ARG A 154 -2.71 15.93 9.81
CA ARG A 154 -4.16 15.89 9.62
C ARG A 154 -4.65 16.83 8.52
N ASP A 155 -4.10 18.05 8.45
CA ASP A 155 -4.43 19.01 7.38
C ASP A 155 -4.12 18.43 6.00
N ILE A 156 -2.96 17.77 5.84
CA ILE A 156 -2.55 17.11 4.60
C ILE A 156 -3.48 15.94 4.29
N TYR A 157 -3.69 15.02 5.24
CA TYR A 157 -4.57 13.85 5.07
C TYR A 157 -5.99 14.24 4.66
N ARG A 158 -6.59 15.27 5.29
CA ARG A 158 -7.93 15.77 4.89
C ARG A 158 -7.94 16.34 3.48
N GLY A 159 -6.81 16.85 2.98
CA GLY A 159 -6.63 17.23 1.59
C GLY A 159 -6.77 16.02 0.66
N TYR A 160 -5.94 15.00 0.85
CA TYR A 160 -5.93 13.80 0.00
C TYR A 160 -7.27 13.06 0.06
N TRP A 161 -7.79 12.81 1.27
CA TRP A 161 -9.09 12.16 1.47
C TRP A 161 -10.28 13.04 1.14
N GLY A 162 -10.06 14.33 0.90
CA GLY A 162 -11.04 15.26 0.36
C GLY A 162 -11.28 15.10 -1.15
N ILE A 163 -10.41 14.38 -1.87
CA ILE A 163 -10.49 14.22 -3.33
C ILE A 163 -11.74 13.38 -3.68
N PRO A 164 -12.71 13.92 -4.46
CA PRO A 164 -13.97 13.23 -4.72
C PRO A 164 -13.81 11.85 -5.36
N GLN A 165 -12.88 11.69 -6.30
CA GLN A 165 -12.62 10.42 -6.99
C GLN A 165 -12.14 9.34 -6.02
N VAL A 166 -11.24 9.68 -5.10
CA VAL A 166 -10.75 8.78 -4.04
C VAL A 166 -11.89 8.40 -3.10
N GLN A 167 -12.66 9.37 -2.62
CA GLN A 167 -13.80 9.12 -1.74
C GLN A 167 -14.83 8.18 -2.36
N GLN A 168 -15.04 8.26 -3.68
CA GLN A 168 -16.01 7.40 -4.36
C GLN A 168 -15.60 5.92 -4.32
N LEU A 169 -14.31 5.59 -4.38
CA LEU A 169 -13.85 4.21 -4.23
C LEU A 169 -13.99 3.74 -2.78
N PHE A 170 -13.47 4.50 -1.82
CA PHE A 170 -13.43 4.08 -0.41
C PHE A 170 -14.83 3.97 0.22
N LYS A 171 -15.83 4.72 -0.28
CA LYS A 171 -17.24 4.54 0.12
C LYS A 171 -17.89 3.27 -0.44
N THR A 172 -17.30 2.67 -1.48
CA THR A 172 -17.87 1.55 -2.25
C THR A 172 -17.19 0.22 -1.94
N PHE A 173 -15.86 0.21 -1.79
CA PHE A 173 -15.06 -1.00 -1.63
C PHE A 173 -14.36 -1.03 -0.27
N PRO A 174 -14.38 -2.18 0.44
CA PRO A 174 -13.46 -2.42 1.55
C PRO A 174 -12.02 -2.17 1.08
N THR A 175 -11.25 -1.44 1.88
CA THR A 175 -9.88 -1.03 1.52
C THR A 175 -8.94 -1.42 2.66
N TYR A 176 -7.92 -2.20 2.33
CA TYR A 176 -6.82 -2.55 3.23
C TYR A 176 -5.61 -1.71 2.87
N MET A 177 -4.99 -1.07 3.85
CA MET A 177 -3.87 -0.16 3.58
C MET A 177 -2.67 -0.47 4.47
N ILE A 178 -1.49 -0.16 3.95
CA ILE A 178 -0.24 -0.05 4.70
C ILE A 178 0.47 1.21 4.23
N TRP A 179 1.03 1.99 5.15
CA TRP A 179 1.86 3.15 4.85
C TRP A 179 3.20 2.77 4.22
N ASP A 180 3.84 3.75 3.60
CA ASP A 180 5.25 3.73 3.25
C ASP A 180 5.96 4.98 3.80
N ASP A 181 7.09 5.36 3.23
CA ASP A 181 7.93 6.43 3.72
C ASP A 181 7.32 7.81 3.50
N HIS A 182 6.57 8.08 2.43
CA HIS A 182 6.04 9.42 2.20
C HIS A 182 4.89 9.82 3.14
N GLU A 183 4.30 8.88 3.88
CA GLU A 183 3.47 9.17 5.07
C GLU A 183 4.30 9.71 6.25
N ILE A 184 5.63 9.62 6.20
CA ILE A 184 6.58 10.07 7.22
C ILE A 184 7.56 11.08 6.62
N MET A 185 8.55 10.62 5.86
CA MET A 185 9.60 11.32 5.11
C MET A 185 10.25 10.33 4.15
N ASP A 186 10.49 10.73 2.90
CA ASP A 186 11.29 10.03 1.89
C ASP A 186 12.50 9.31 2.51
N GLY A 187 12.58 8.00 2.30
CA GLY A 187 13.63 7.10 2.81
C GLY A 187 13.60 6.87 4.33
N TRP A 188 12.47 7.06 5.02
CA TRP A 188 12.40 6.89 6.49
C TRP A 188 12.90 5.51 6.94
N GLY A 189 13.78 5.50 7.96
CA GLY A 189 14.44 4.29 8.47
C GLY A 189 15.82 4.02 7.86
N SER A 190 16.16 4.64 6.72
CA SER A 190 17.43 4.48 6.00
C SER A 190 18.56 5.43 6.43
N TYR A 191 18.25 6.37 7.33
CA TYR A 191 19.17 7.41 7.77
C TYR A 191 20.03 6.98 8.97
N THR A 192 21.32 7.33 8.94
CA THR A 192 22.12 7.38 10.17
C THR A 192 21.65 8.53 11.06
N PRO A 193 21.93 8.51 12.38
CA PRO A 193 21.54 9.62 13.27
C PRO A 193 22.06 10.99 12.84
N ASN A 194 23.24 11.04 12.20
CA ASN A 194 23.80 12.28 11.70
C ASN A 194 23.10 12.78 10.43
N GLU A 195 22.74 11.88 9.51
CA GLU A 195 21.97 12.21 8.32
C GLU A 195 20.55 12.69 8.71
N LEU A 196 19.87 11.96 9.60
CA LEU A 196 18.55 12.35 10.11
C LEU A 196 18.57 13.72 10.79
N ALA A 197 19.55 13.96 11.67
CA ALA A 197 19.71 15.26 12.31
C ALA A 197 20.02 16.39 11.30
N ALA A 198 20.73 16.07 10.22
CA ALA A 198 21.07 17.02 9.17
C ALA A 198 19.85 17.45 8.33
N GLN A 199 18.77 16.65 8.28
CA GLN A 199 17.53 17.05 7.62
C GLN A 199 16.98 18.36 8.21
N LEU A 200 17.12 18.55 9.53
CA LEU A 200 16.69 19.74 10.25
C LEU A 200 17.75 20.85 10.34
N ASP A 201 18.98 20.61 9.90
CA ASP A 201 20.06 21.61 9.94
C ASP A 201 19.79 22.79 9.02
N THR A 202 19.94 24.01 9.56
CA THR A 202 20.12 25.22 8.75
C THR A 202 21.60 25.51 8.64
N SER A 203 22.11 25.69 7.43
CA SER A 203 23.49 26.11 7.18
C SER A 203 23.82 27.30 8.10
N TRP A 204 24.98 27.26 8.76
CA TRP A 204 25.50 28.27 9.71
C TRP A 204 25.17 28.12 11.21
N GLN A 205 24.46 27.10 11.67
CA GLN A 205 24.31 26.81 13.12
C GLN A 205 25.21 25.63 13.54
N LEU A 206 25.79 25.70 14.75
CA LEU A 206 26.38 24.51 15.39
C LEU A 206 25.29 23.44 15.45
N ARG A 207 25.54 22.26 14.86
CA ARG A 207 24.59 21.14 14.83
C ARG A 207 24.13 20.82 16.25
N ASN A 208 22.86 21.04 16.58
CA ASN A 208 22.26 20.54 17.82
C ASN A 208 21.63 19.16 17.55
N THR A 209 22.49 18.16 17.35
CA THR A 209 22.10 16.80 16.95
C THR A 209 21.04 16.20 17.87
N GLN A 210 21.17 16.39 19.19
CA GLN A 210 20.22 15.82 20.16
C GLN A 210 18.81 16.42 20.01
N GLU A 211 18.72 17.74 19.85
CA GLU A 211 17.42 18.41 19.66
C GLU A 211 16.77 18.01 18.33
N HIS A 212 17.56 17.94 17.25
CA HIS A 212 17.05 17.56 15.93
C HIS A 212 16.55 16.11 15.92
N LEU A 213 17.28 15.18 16.54
CA LEU A 213 16.84 13.80 16.67
C LEU A 213 15.56 13.68 17.50
N ARG A 214 15.43 14.43 18.60
CA ARG A 214 14.19 14.47 19.38
C ARG A 214 13.00 14.93 18.53
N LEU A 215 13.16 16.03 17.79
CA LEU A 215 12.09 16.55 16.92
C LEU A 215 11.74 15.59 15.79
N ALA A 216 12.72 14.92 15.19
CA ALA A 216 12.47 13.91 14.16
C ALA A 216 11.69 12.71 14.73
N ASN A 217 12.04 12.25 15.93
CA ASN A 217 11.28 11.19 16.61
C ASN A 217 9.86 11.63 16.95
N GLU A 218 9.66 12.87 17.42
CA GLU A 218 8.30 13.40 17.65
C GLU A 218 7.47 13.48 16.36
N MET A 219 8.10 13.78 15.22
CA MET A 219 7.45 13.75 13.92
C MET A 219 6.98 12.33 13.57
N PHE A 220 7.81 11.32 13.80
CA PHE A 220 7.43 9.92 13.58
C PHE A 220 6.30 9.46 14.50
N GLU A 221 6.31 9.86 15.78
CA GLU A 221 5.21 9.59 16.70
C GLU A 221 3.91 10.30 16.27
N ALA A 222 4.01 11.48 15.65
CA ALA A 222 2.86 12.15 15.05
C ALA A 222 2.35 11.39 13.81
N ALA A 223 3.25 10.95 12.93
CA ALA A 223 2.92 10.18 11.74
C ALA A 223 2.20 8.88 12.08
N LYS A 224 2.72 8.08 13.03
CA LYS A 224 2.07 6.85 13.53
C LYS A 224 0.64 7.11 13.99
N GLN A 225 0.43 8.18 14.75
CA GLN A 225 -0.89 8.53 15.25
C GLN A 225 -1.86 8.87 14.11
N VAL A 226 -1.43 9.69 13.14
CA VAL A 226 -2.31 10.08 12.02
C VAL A 226 -2.56 8.92 11.07
N TYR A 227 -1.55 8.10 10.78
CA TYR A 227 -1.72 6.86 10.03
C TYR A 227 -2.73 5.91 10.71
N GLN A 228 -2.64 5.75 12.05
CA GLN A 228 -3.63 5.02 12.82
C GLN A 228 -5.05 5.60 12.64
N GLU A 229 -5.19 6.92 12.72
CA GLU A 229 -6.48 7.62 12.65
C GLU A 229 -7.14 7.50 11.27
N TYR A 230 -6.35 7.55 10.20
CA TYR A 230 -6.86 7.72 8.84
C TYR A 230 -6.78 6.49 7.94
N GLU A 231 -5.95 5.51 8.29
CA GLU A 231 -5.73 4.32 7.45
C GLU A 231 -5.77 3.02 8.26
N HIS A 232 -4.95 2.91 9.33
CA HIS A 232 -4.83 1.62 10.00
C HIS A 232 -6.05 1.22 10.83
N SER A 233 -6.80 2.18 11.39
CA SER A 233 -7.92 1.89 12.30
C SER A 233 -9.04 1.03 11.71
N HIS A 234 -9.20 1.01 10.37
CA HIS A 234 -10.21 0.20 9.69
C HIS A 234 -9.65 -1.11 9.10
N ASN A 235 -8.34 -1.36 9.23
CA ASN A 235 -7.74 -2.65 8.90
C ASN A 235 -8.13 -3.71 9.95
N PRO A 236 -7.82 -5.01 9.70
CA PRO A 236 -7.94 -6.05 10.71
C PRO A 236 -7.26 -5.64 12.03
N PRO A 237 -7.89 -5.89 13.20
CA PRO A 237 -7.37 -5.45 14.47
C PRO A 237 -5.95 -5.97 14.77
N THR A 238 -5.09 -5.07 15.24
CA THR A 238 -3.70 -5.32 15.65
C THR A 238 -3.48 -4.92 17.11
N ASP A 239 -2.32 -5.30 17.68
CA ASP A 239 -1.94 -4.90 19.03
C ASP A 239 -1.39 -3.46 19.04
N THR A 240 -2.26 -2.51 19.36
CA THR A 240 -1.91 -1.08 19.45
C THR A 240 -0.97 -0.77 20.63
N SER A 241 -0.76 -1.68 21.58
CA SER A 241 0.13 -1.43 22.72
C SER A 241 1.61 -1.52 22.35
N ILE A 242 1.91 -2.10 21.19
CA ILE A 242 3.26 -2.27 20.64
C ILE A 242 3.42 -1.59 19.28
N ASP A 243 2.50 -0.70 18.90
CA ASP A 243 2.44 -0.07 17.58
C ASP A 243 2.53 -1.10 16.43
N GLN A 244 1.79 -2.21 16.55
CA GLN A 244 1.77 -3.22 15.50
C GLN A 244 0.96 -2.73 14.30
N PHE A 245 1.62 -2.48 13.16
CA PHE A 245 0.95 -2.12 11.92
C PHE A 245 0.97 -3.21 10.84
N ASP A 246 1.75 -4.29 11.02
CA ASP A 246 1.63 -5.47 10.19
C ASP A 246 0.41 -6.32 10.60
N TYR A 247 -0.26 -6.90 9.62
CA TYR A 247 -1.48 -7.67 9.87
C TYR A 247 -1.69 -8.76 8.82
N GLN A 248 -2.67 -9.62 9.07
CA GLN A 248 -3.09 -10.66 8.15
C GLN A 248 -4.61 -10.69 8.02
N PHE A 249 -5.09 -11.19 6.89
CA PHE A 249 -6.50 -11.49 6.69
C PHE A 249 -6.67 -12.59 5.65
N ASN A 250 -7.86 -13.18 5.63
CA ASN A 250 -8.25 -14.16 4.63
C ASN A 250 -9.44 -13.64 3.84
N CYS A 251 -9.43 -13.90 2.54
CA CYS A 251 -10.58 -13.68 1.67
C CYS A 251 -10.82 -14.94 0.85
N GLY A 252 -11.86 -15.69 1.20
CA GLY A 252 -12.14 -16.96 0.56
C GLY A 252 -10.99 -17.95 0.71
N PHE A 253 -10.45 -18.40 -0.42
CA PHE A 253 -9.32 -19.33 -0.51
C PHE A 253 -7.96 -18.62 -0.65
N CYS A 254 -7.90 -17.30 -0.43
CA CYS A 254 -6.70 -16.49 -0.48
C CYS A 254 -6.30 -16.03 0.93
N SER A 255 -5.03 -16.18 1.30
CA SER A 255 -4.48 -15.63 2.54
C SER A 255 -3.53 -14.48 2.25
N PHE A 256 -3.61 -13.44 3.06
CA PHE A 256 -2.82 -12.21 2.92
C PHE A 256 -2.03 -11.96 4.20
N TYR A 257 -0.76 -11.60 4.04
CA TYR A 257 0.03 -10.94 5.07
C TYR A 257 0.47 -9.57 4.55
N VAL A 258 0.27 -8.53 5.35
CA VAL A 258 0.65 -7.16 5.03
C VAL A 258 1.82 -6.78 5.91
N LEU A 259 2.98 -6.62 5.30
CA LEU A 259 4.22 -6.26 5.98
C LEU A 259 4.24 -4.75 6.23
N ASP A 260 4.55 -4.37 7.47
CA ASP A 260 5.01 -3.01 7.78
C ASP A 260 6.53 -2.92 7.53
N MET A 261 6.95 -1.97 6.70
CA MET A 261 8.37 -1.72 6.38
C MET A 261 8.86 -0.38 6.95
N ARG A 262 8.08 0.28 7.80
CA ARG A 262 8.41 1.60 8.37
C ARG A 262 8.39 1.61 9.89
N GLY A 263 7.45 0.91 10.53
CA GLY A 263 7.32 0.89 11.99
C GLY A 263 8.55 0.33 12.71
N HIS A 264 9.25 -0.62 12.09
CA HIS A 264 10.43 -1.27 12.65
C HIS A 264 11.74 -1.00 11.88
N HIS A 265 11.70 -0.23 10.79
CA HIS A 265 12.85 -0.02 9.94
C HIS A 265 13.94 0.80 10.65
N ASP A 266 15.12 0.21 10.78
CA ASP A 266 16.30 0.87 11.33
C ASP A 266 17.58 0.37 10.64
N TYR A 267 18.10 1.17 9.72
CA TYR A 267 19.36 0.91 9.02
C TYR A 267 20.56 0.70 9.97
N ASN A 268 20.52 1.30 11.16
CA ASN A 268 21.60 1.23 12.14
C ASN A 268 21.57 -0.08 12.94
N ARG A 269 20.49 -0.86 12.84
CA ARG A 269 20.40 -2.20 13.41
C ARG A 269 21.33 -3.16 12.66
N GLN A 270 21.82 -4.20 13.34
CA GLN A 270 22.74 -5.16 12.73
C GLN A 270 22.03 -6.21 11.85
N GLU A 271 20.85 -6.65 12.28
CA GLU A 271 20.06 -7.71 11.65
C GLU A 271 18.58 -7.34 11.68
N LEU A 272 17.80 -7.90 10.75
CA LEU A 272 16.37 -7.66 10.63
C LEU A 272 16.06 -6.16 10.63
N ARG A 273 16.73 -5.43 9.72
CA ARG A 273 16.69 -3.98 9.63
C ARG A 273 15.31 -3.50 9.24
N LEU A 274 14.68 -4.16 8.27
CA LEU A 274 13.42 -3.74 7.67
C LEU A 274 12.23 -4.07 8.58
N LEU A 275 12.02 -5.35 8.87
CA LEU A 275 10.81 -5.81 9.57
C LEU A 275 10.99 -5.86 11.08
N GLY A 276 12.23 -6.03 11.56
CA GLY A 276 12.50 -6.24 12.99
C GLY A 276 12.02 -7.59 13.54
N ALA A 277 12.52 -7.96 14.71
CA ALA A 277 12.36 -9.31 15.25
C ALA A 277 10.90 -9.68 15.59
N GLU A 278 10.11 -8.73 16.10
CA GLU A 278 8.74 -9.00 16.54
C GLU A 278 7.79 -9.26 15.36
N GLN A 279 7.87 -8.46 14.29
CA GLN A 279 7.13 -8.73 13.06
C GLN A 279 7.62 -10.00 12.38
N TRP A 280 8.93 -10.26 12.35
CA TRP A 280 9.46 -11.52 11.83
C TRP A 280 8.87 -12.75 12.53
N LYS A 281 8.70 -12.68 13.85
CA LYS A 281 8.07 -13.75 14.63
C LYS A 281 6.60 -13.93 14.25
N ARG A 282 5.85 -12.84 14.08
CA ARG A 282 4.44 -12.89 13.62
C ARG A 282 4.33 -13.44 12.20
N PHE A 283 5.16 -12.96 11.28
CA PHE A 283 5.21 -13.41 9.89
C PHE A 283 5.61 -14.88 9.77
N ASP A 284 6.62 -15.33 10.53
CA ASP A 284 7.01 -16.75 10.55
C ASP A 284 5.89 -17.63 11.11
N GLY A 285 5.22 -17.18 12.17
CA GLY A 285 4.03 -17.85 12.70
C GLY A 285 2.92 -17.98 11.67
N TRP A 286 2.64 -16.90 10.94
CA TRP A 286 1.66 -16.91 9.84
C TRP A 286 2.07 -17.87 8.74
N LEU A 287 3.31 -17.79 8.25
CA LEU A 287 3.79 -18.64 7.17
C LEU A 287 3.73 -20.12 7.56
N ASN A 288 4.15 -20.46 8.78
CA ASN A 288 4.07 -21.82 9.30
C ASN A 288 2.61 -22.32 9.39
N SER A 289 1.64 -21.46 9.72
CA SER A 289 0.23 -21.86 9.71
C SER A 289 -0.30 -22.21 8.31
N GLN A 290 0.37 -21.76 7.24
CA GLN A 290 -0.05 -22.04 5.87
C GLN A 290 0.30 -23.46 5.38
N TYR A 291 1.08 -24.24 6.13
CA TYR A 291 1.29 -25.66 5.81
C TYR A 291 0.01 -26.47 5.92
N ASP A 292 -0.85 -26.13 6.89
CA ASP A 292 -2.08 -26.85 7.18
C ASP A 292 -3.35 -26.06 6.79
N SER A 293 -3.20 -24.87 6.21
CA SER A 293 -4.35 -24.03 5.81
C SER A 293 -5.05 -24.51 4.54
N GLU A 294 -6.36 -24.25 4.44
CA GLU A 294 -7.17 -24.48 3.23
C GLU A 294 -6.89 -23.45 2.11
N SER A 295 -6.08 -22.43 2.40
CA SER A 295 -5.72 -21.39 1.43
C SER A 295 -4.99 -21.99 0.25
N ARG A 296 -5.36 -21.55 -0.96
CA ARG A 296 -4.85 -22.09 -2.22
C ARG A 296 -3.77 -21.20 -2.83
N VAL A 297 -3.73 -19.92 -2.46
CA VAL A 297 -2.72 -18.92 -2.84
C VAL A 297 -2.42 -18.03 -1.64
N LEU A 298 -1.14 -17.63 -1.52
CA LEU A 298 -0.69 -16.70 -0.50
C LEU A 298 -0.25 -15.39 -1.15
N PHE A 299 -0.72 -14.27 -0.60
CA PHE A 299 -0.30 -12.93 -0.99
C PHE A 299 0.49 -12.30 0.15
N ILE A 300 1.61 -11.68 -0.19
CA ILE A 300 2.43 -10.92 0.76
C ILE A 300 2.49 -9.49 0.24
N VAL A 301 1.84 -8.57 0.93
CA VAL A 301 1.94 -7.14 0.61
C VAL A 301 3.21 -6.60 1.25
N SER A 302 4.06 -6.01 0.43
CA SER A 302 5.34 -5.39 0.82
C SER A 302 5.38 -4.01 0.19
N PRO A 303 5.37 -2.91 0.97
CA PRO A 303 5.33 -1.56 0.39
C PRO A 303 6.39 -1.34 -0.68
N VAL A 304 7.64 -1.64 -0.33
CA VAL A 304 8.76 -1.70 -1.27
C VAL A 304 8.85 -3.08 -1.93
N PRO A 305 9.01 -3.19 -3.26
CA PRO A 305 9.21 -4.45 -3.95
C PRO A 305 10.38 -5.27 -3.40
N VAL A 306 10.16 -6.58 -3.19
CA VAL A 306 11.21 -7.50 -2.69
C VAL A 306 12.31 -7.71 -3.72
N VAL A 307 11.95 -7.66 -5.01
CA VAL A 307 12.87 -7.64 -6.14
C VAL A 307 12.34 -6.69 -7.21
N HIS A 308 13.15 -5.77 -7.72
CA HIS A 308 12.71 -4.90 -8.83
C HIS A 308 13.88 -4.36 -9.67
N PHE A 309 14.93 -3.89 -9.00
CA PHE A 309 16.05 -3.24 -9.64
C PHE A 309 17.27 -4.17 -9.70
N LYS A 310 18.16 -3.94 -10.66
CA LYS A 310 19.45 -4.64 -10.70
C LYS A 310 20.22 -4.26 -9.43
N SER A 311 20.50 -5.21 -8.54
CA SER A 311 21.21 -4.96 -7.28
C SER A 311 22.56 -4.28 -7.50
N PHE A 312 23.24 -4.55 -8.63
CA PHE A 312 24.45 -3.79 -9.00
C PHE A 312 24.17 -2.30 -9.21
N ALA A 313 23.10 -1.93 -9.90
CA ALA A 313 22.72 -0.52 -10.11
C ALA A 313 22.34 0.14 -8.78
N VAL A 314 21.55 -0.55 -7.95
CA VAL A 314 21.14 -0.07 -6.61
C VAL A 314 22.34 0.20 -5.71
N ASN A 315 23.43 -0.58 -5.82
CA ASN A 315 24.57 -0.48 -4.92
C ASN A 315 25.77 0.30 -5.49
N ASN A 316 25.75 0.72 -6.77
CA ASN A 316 26.92 1.33 -7.43
C ASN A 316 26.65 2.58 -8.28
N LEU A 317 25.39 3.00 -8.49
CA LEU A 317 25.08 4.21 -9.24
C LEU A 317 24.58 5.31 -8.29
N ASP A 318 25.40 6.34 -8.07
CA ASP A 318 24.93 7.62 -7.52
C ASP A 318 24.16 8.36 -8.63
N ILE A 319 22.86 8.17 -8.71
CA ILE A 319 22.01 8.82 -9.73
C ILE A 319 21.53 10.17 -9.16
N PRO A 320 21.83 11.33 -9.79
CA PRO A 320 21.54 12.65 -9.22
C PRO A 320 20.04 12.97 -8.93
N TYR A 321 19.12 12.17 -9.47
CA TYR A 321 17.68 12.27 -9.22
C TYR A 321 17.23 11.41 -8.02
N TRP A 322 18.03 10.41 -7.66
CA TRP A 322 17.87 9.49 -6.54
C TRP A 322 18.57 10.13 -5.33
N LYS A 323 17.98 11.21 -4.83
CA LYS A 323 18.71 12.26 -4.13
C LYS A 323 19.21 11.74 -2.79
N TYR A 324 20.54 11.64 -2.69
CA TYR A 324 21.26 11.04 -1.58
C TYR A 324 21.15 9.51 -1.57
N THR A 325 22.20 8.86 -1.09
CA THR A 325 22.38 7.41 -1.01
C THR A 325 21.34 6.67 -0.15
N ASP A 326 20.24 7.34 0.21
CA ASP A 326 19.38 7.02 1.34
C ASP A 326 18.16 6.23 0.85
N ASP A 327 17.52 6.68 -0.22
CA ASP A 327 16.47 5.95 -0.96
C ASP A 327 16.96 4.54 -1.36
N LEU A 328 18.22 4.35 -1.78
CA LEU A 328 18.73 3.01 -2.15
C LEU A 328 18.82 2.05 -0.96
N ARG A 329 19.09 2.55 0.26
CA ARG A 329 19.24 1.72 1.48
C ARG A 329 17.91 1.15 1.97
N ASP A 330 16.81 1.72 1.48
CA ASP A 330 15.46 1.34 1.87
C ASP A 330 14.98 0.06 1.18
N HIS A 331 15.49 -0.22 -0.01
CA HIS A 331 15.07 -1.38 -0.79
C HIS A 331 15.63 -2.69 -0.24
N TRP A 332 14.85 -3.75 -0.42
CA TRP A 332 15.28 -5.13 -0.25
C TRP A 332 16.56 -5.46 -1.05
N ASP A 333 16.76 -4.80 -2.21
CA ASP A 333 17.89 -5.00 -3.11
C ASP A 333 19.20 -4.34 -2.65
N HIS A 334 19.19 -3.58 -1.56
CA HIS A 334 20.40 -3.03 -0.96
C HIS A 334 21.18 -4.09 -0.17
N LYS A 335 22.51 -4.06 -0.27
CA LYS A 335 23.39 -5.05 0.39
C LYS A 335 23.22 -5.15 1.91
N SER A 336 22.78 -4.09 2.58
CA SER A 336 22.49 -4.13 4.01
C SER A 336 21.28 -5.03 4.33
N ASN A 337 20.39 -5.24 3.37
CA ASN A 337 19.11 -5.90 3.58
C ASN A 337 19.09 -7.32 2.99
N TRP A 338 20.10 -7.70 2.20
CA TRP A 338 20.19 -9.02 1.57
C TRP A 338 20.07 -10.19 2.54
N ALA A 339 20.65 -10.11 3.75
CA ALA A 339 20.52 -11.20 4.72
C ALA A 339 19.05 -11.45 5.13
N GLU A 340 18.29 -10.37 5.32
CA GLU A 340 16.88 -10.43 5.67
C GLU A 340 16.00 -10.82 4.46
N ARG A 341 16.31 -10.26 3.27
CA ARG A 341 15.67 -10.63 2.00
C ARG A 341 15.86 -12.11 1.68
N ASP A 342 17.08 -12.61 1.78
CA ASP A 342 17.43 -14.00 1.50
C ASP A 342 16.71 -14.93 2.48
N GLN A 343 16.60 -14.54 3.76
CA GLN A 343 15.81 -15.27 4.75
C GLN A 343 14.32 -15.33 4.38
N LEU A 344 13.74 -14.21 3.91
CA LEU A 344 12.35 -14.13 3.44
C LEU A 344 12.13 -15.02 2.23
N LEU A 345 12.92 -14.83 1.17
CA LEU A 345 12.82 -15.58 -0.07
C LEU A 345 13.01 -17.08 0.16
N LYS A 346 13.99 -17.48 0.98
CA LYS A 346 14.18 -18.88 1.35
C LYS A 346 12.93 -19.51 1.93
N LYS A 347 12.34 -18.88 2.94
CA LYS A 347 11.12 -19.39 3.60
C LYS A 347 9.95 -19.47 2.63
N VAL A 348 9.78 -18.46 1.77
CA VAL A 348 8.75 -18.40 0.73
C VAL A 348 8.92 -19.50 -0.32
N PHE A 349 10.14 -19.72 -0.82
CA PHE A 349 10.41 -20.82 -1.75
C PHE A 349 10.16 -22.18 -1.11
N GLU A 350 10.63 -22.40 0.12
CA GLU A 350 10.45 -23.67 0.84
C GLU A 350 8.97 -24.02 1.03
N ILE A 351 8.15 -23.06 1.46
CA ILE A 351 6.72 -23.34 1.68
C ILE A 351 5.97 -23.52 0.36
N SER A 352 6.26 -22.72 -0.68
CA SER A 352 5.63 -22.89 -2.00
C SER A 352 6.01 -24.24 -2.61
N GLN A 353 7.26 -24.66 -2.49
CA GLN A 353 7.74 -25.98 -2.91
C GLN A 353 7.01 -27.12 -2.19
N LYS A 354 6.83 -27.02 -0.87
CA LYS A 354 6.21 -28.08 -0.05
C LYS A 354 4.70 -28.15 -0.21
N THR A 355 4.02 -27.01 -0.24
CA THR A 355 2.55 -26.92 -0.27
C THR A 355 1.97 -26.82 -1.68
N LYS A 356 2.81 -26.53 -2.68
CA LYS A 356 2.41 -26.21 -4.08
C LYS A 356 1.54 -24.96 -4.22
N LYS A 357 1.36 -24.19 -3.16
CA LYS A 357 0.63 -22.92 -3.16
C LYS A 357 1.48 -21.86 -3.87
N PRO A 358 0.95 -21.14 -4.88
CA PRO A 358 1.61 -19.96 -5.41
C PRO A 358 1.73 -18.89 -4.34
N ILE A 359 2.84 -18.15 -4.35
CA ILE A 359 3.07 -16.99 -3.49
C ILE A 359 3.29 -15.77 -4.37
N VAL A 360 2.56 -14.70 -4.09
CA VAL A 360 2.58 -13.48 -4.89
C VAL A 360 2.88 -12.29 -3.97
N PHE A 361 4.00 -11.63 -4.20
CA PHE A 361 4.31 -10.35 -3.59
C PHE A 361 3.55 -9.23 -4.32
N LEU A 362 3.00 -8.31 -3.55
CA LEU A 362 2.23 -7.15 -4.01
C LEU A 362 2.89 -5.88 -3.48
N SER A 363 3.30 -4.96 -4.36
CA SER A 363 4.13 -3.81 -3.96
C SER A 363 3.86 -2.51 -4.73
N GLY A 364 4.38 -1.42 -4.15
CA GLY A 364 4.29 -0.03 -4.60
C GLY A 364 5.66 0.63 -4.78
N ASP A 365 5.83 1.84 -4.24
CA ASP A 365 7.08 2.62 -4.08
C ASP A 365 7.76 3.13 -5.37
N VAL A 366 8.03 2.25 -6.33
CA VAL A 366 8.96 2.51 -7.45
C VAL A 366 8.41 3.33 -8.65
N HIS A 367 7.21 3.90 -8.51
CA HIS A 367 6.43 4.66 -9.51
C HIS A 367 6.29 3.99 -10.88
N MET A 368 6.40 2.66 -10.92
CA MET A 368 6.30 1.84 -12.13
C MET A 368 5.47 0.58 -11.86
N GLY A 369 4.80 0.10 -12.89
CA GLY A 369 4.17 -1.21 -12.88
C GLY A 369 5.14 -2.28 -13.34
N ALA A 370 5.15 -3.46 -12.73
CA ALA A 370 6.01 -4.55 -13.15
C ALA A 370 5.49 -5.92 -12.73
N ALA A 371 5.92 -6.95 -13.46
CA ALA A 371 5.69 -8.34 -13.10
C ALA A 371 6.96 -9.16 -13.31
N PHE A 372 7.33 -9.91 -12.28
CA PHE A 372 8.49 -10.81 -12.30
C PHE A 372 8.10 -12.20 -11.78
N LYS A 373 8.74 -13.22 -12.36
CA LYS A 373 8.75 -14.58 -11.82
C LYS A 373 10.08 -14.84 -11.14
N LEU A 374 10.01 -15.42 -9.94
CA LEU A 374 11.18 -15.79 -9.15
C LEU A 374 11.28 -17.31 -9.10
N SER A 375 12.50 -17.83 -9.28
CA SER A 375 12.77 -19.27 -9.19
C SER A 375 14.03 -19.57 -8.40
N HIS A 376 14.09 -20.73 -7.77
CA HIS A 376 15.23 -21.15 -6.94
C HIS A 376 15.62 -22.59 -7.26
N GLU A 377 16.92 -22.87 -7.41
CA GLU A 377 17.40 -24.18 -7.89
C GLU A 377 17.08 -25.32 -6.92
N GLU A 378 17.10 -25.07 -5.60
CA GLU A 378 16.71 -26.06 -4.58
C GLU A 378 15.19 -26.19 -4.41
N SER A 379 14.40 -25.32 -5.04
CA SER A 379 12.94 -25.32 -4.98
C SER A 379 12.31 -25.16 -6.37
N PRO A 380 12.61 -26.09 -7.31
CA PRO A 380 12.30 -25.92 -8.73
C PRO A 380 10.80 -25.95 -9.06
N SER A 381 9.94 -26.35 -8.12
CA SER A 381 8.48 -26.35 -8.31
C SER A 381 7.76 -25.29 -7.47
N ALA A 382 8.51 -24.44 -6.76
CA ALA A 382 7.94 -23.26 -6.13
C ALA A 382 7.43 -22.29 -7.20
N LYS A 383 6.30 -21.64 -6.93
CA LYS A 383 5.66 -20.66 -7.81
C LYS A 383 5.63 -19.33 -7.08
N VAL A 384 6.62 -18.47 -7.34
CA VAL A 384 6.78 -17.19 -6.64
C VAL A 384 6.80 -16.06 -7.66
N PHE A 385 6.00 -15.03 -7.42
CA PHE A 385 5.87 -13.87 -8.30
C PHE A 385 5.99 -12.57 -7.52
N GLN A 386 6.53 -11.53 -8.15
CA GLN A 386 6.48 -10.16 -7.68
C GLN A 386 5.64 -9.34 -8.65
N LEU A 387 4.57 -8.74 -8.15
CA LEU A 387 3.70 -7.85 -8.90
C LEU A 387 3.76 -6.46 -8.27
N THR A 388 4.00 -5.47 -9.10
CA THR A 388 4.16 -4.07 -8.68
C THR A 388 3.18 -3.22 -9.45
N SER A 389 2.46 -2.35 -8.76
CA SER A 389 1.61 -1.33 -9.38
C SER A 389 1.77 -0.05 -8.59
N SER A 390 2.63 0.81 -9.13
CA SER A 390 3.08 2.01 -8.44
C SER A 390 2.95 3.23 -9.33
N GLY A 391 2.37 4.29 -8.76
CA GLY A 391 2.10 5.56 -9.43
C GLY A 391 0.69 5.64 -10.01
N ILE A 392 -0.35 5.52 -9.18
CA ILE A 392 -1.73 5.68 -9.67
C ILE A 392 -1.99 7.09 -10.19
N ALA A 393 -1.47 8.11 -9.50
CA ALA A 393 -1.66 9.49 -9.88
C ALA A 393 -0.46 10.33 -9.45
N TYR A 394 0.73 10.00 -9.94
CA TYR A 394 1.93 10.77 -9.63
C TYR A 394 2.11 11.90 -10.66
N ALA A 395 2.17 13.15 -10.19
CA ALA A 395 2.19 14.34 -11.04
C ALA A 395 3.52 14.60 -11.74
N SER A 396 4.67 14.17 -11.18
CA SER A 396 5.97 14.74 -11.58
C SER A 396 7.18 13.80 -11.59
N LEU A 397 7.24 12.83 -12.50
CA LEU A 397 8.54 12.23 -12.86
C LEU A 397 9.01 12.76 -14.20
N SER A 398 10.21 13.35 -14.23
CA SER A 398 10.76 13.85 -15.50
C SER A 398 10.99 12.68 -16.48
N LYS A 399 10.74 12.89 -17.78
CA LYS A 399 11.00 11.87 -18.83
C LYS A 399 12.44 11.34 -18.79
N PHE A 400 13.39 12.17 -18.36
CA PHE A 400 14.79 11.77 -18.18
C PHE A 400 14.97 10.81 -17.00
N ALA A 401 14.34 11.08 -15.86
CA ALA A 401 14.36 10.20 -14.69
C ALA A 401 13.75 8.83 -15.02
N MET A 402 12.59 8.81 -15.68
CA MET A 402 11.95 7.56 -16.11
C MET A 402 12.84 6.74 -17.06
N ASN A 403 13.54 7.39 -18.00
CA ASN A 403 14.47 6.71 -18.88
C ASN A 403 15.68 6.11 -18.14
N ILE A 404 16.08 6.68 -17.00
CA ILE A 404 17.13 6.11 -16.17
C ILE A 404 16.58 4.92 -15.37
N LEU A 405 15.44 5.10 -14.70
CA LEU A 405 14.77 4.03 -13.93
C LEU A 405 14.55 2.79 -14.81
N GLN A 406 14.01 2.96 -16.01
CA GLN A 406 13.78 1.86 -16.94
C GLN A 406 15.05 1.06 -17.28
N LYS A 407 16.23 1.69 -17.32
CA LYS A 407 17.50 1.01 -17.64
C LYS A 407 18.05 0.18 -16.49
N ILE A 408 17.69 0.52 -15.26
CA ILE A 408 18.16 -0.16 -14.04
C ILE A 408 17.20 -1.23 -13.54
N VAL A 409 15.96 -1.28 -14.05
CA VAL A 409 15.05 -2.41 -13.84
C VAL A 409 15.72 -3.70 -14.32
N ILE A 410 15.45 -4.80 -13.61
CA ILE A 410 15.98 -6.13 -13.93
C ILE A 410 15.66 -6.50 -15.38
N ASP A 411 16.66 -7.01 -16.11
CA ASP A 411 16.50 -7.50 -17.48
C ASP A 411 16.08 -8.98 -17.53
N GLU A 412 15.77 -9.48 -18.72
CA GLU A 412 15.42 -10.89 -18.92
C GLU A 412 16.54 -11.82 -18.42
N ASN A 413 16.15 -12.88 -17.68
CA ASN A 413 17.05 -13.92 -17.17
C ASN A 413 18.20 -13.41 -16.29
N PHE A 414 17.92 -12.41 -15.44
CA PHE A 414 18.91 -11.95 -14.47
C PHE A 414 19.10 -13.01 -13.37
N ILE A 415 20.34 -13.49 -13.27
CA ILE A 415 20.79 -14.29 -12.15
C ILE A 415 21.47 -13.32 -11.18
N GLU A 416 20.89 -13.16 -10.00
CA GLU A 416 21.53 -12.36 -8.96
C GLU A 416 22.71 -13.15 -8.39
N SER A 417 23.90 -12.93 -8.97
CA SER A 417 25.13 -13.58 -8.56
C SER A 417 26.09 -12.56 -7.95
N ASN A 418 25.82 -12.07 -6.75
CA ASN A 418 26.81 -11.34 -5.95
C ASN A 418 26.59 -11.66 -4.47
N GLU A 419 27.54 -12.34 -3.83
CA GLU A 419 27.68 -12.58 -2.37
C GLU A 419 26.45 -13.09 -1.57
N THR A 420 25.28 -13.24 -2.19
CA THR A 420 24.08 -13.84 -1.63
C THR A 420 24.29 -15.35 -1.49
N LYS A 421 23.90 -15.92 -0.34
CA LYS A 421 24.07 -17.37 -0.06
C LYS A 421 23.03 -18.24 -0.77
N ILE A 422 22.06 -17.62 -1.46
CA ILE A 422 20.87 -18.26 -1.99
C ILE A 422 20.68 -17.81 -3.45
N PRO A 423 21.15 -18.58 -4.44
CA PRO A 423 20.99 -18.20 -5.85
C PRO A 423 19.54 -18.39 -6.29
N TYR A 424 18.79 -17.30 -6.40
CA TYR A 424 17.50 -17.27 -7.10
C TYR A 424 17.64 -16.53 -8.44
N LYS A 425 16.77 -16.89 -9.39
CA LYS A 425 16.70 -16.30 -10.73
C LYS A 425 15.44 -15.48 -10.85
N ILE A 426 15.56 -14.34 -11.52
CA ILE A 426 14.47 -13.40 -11.73
C ILE A 426 14.23 -13.32 -13.24
N GLU A 427 13.00 -13.61 -13.63
CA GLU A 427 12.52 -13.48 -15.00
C GLU A 427 11.57 -12.29 -15.07
N LYS A 428 11.97 -11.26 -15.82
CA LYS A 428 11.10 -10.12 -16.15
C LYS A 428 10.00 -10.59 -17.11
N ILE A 429 8.75 -10.40 -16.71
CA ILE A 429 7.58 -10.66 -17.56
C ILE A 429 7.14 -9.37 -18.26
N TYR A 430 6.98 -8.28 -17.49
CA TYR A 430 6.51 -7.00 -18.01
C TYR A 430 6.95 -5.83 -17.13
N VAL A 431 7.09 -4.64 -17.74
CA VAL A 431 7.39 -3.37 -17.06
C VAL A 431 6.60 -2.24 -17.73
N CYS A 432 5.96 -1.40 -16.94
CA CYS A 432 5.24 -0.20 -17.32
C CYS A 432 5.82 1.02 -16.61
N THR A 433 6.23 2.03 -17.38
CA THR A 433 6.82 3.28 -16.88
C THR A 433 5.81 4.45 -16.84
N LYS A 434 4.54 4.16 -17.08
CA LYS A 434 3.44 5.14 -17.05
C LYS A 434 2.72 5.03 -15.71
N ASN A 435 1.97 6.07 -15.34
CA ASN A 435 1.02 5.96 -14.24
C ASN A 435 0.11 4.76 -14.46
N ASN A 436 -0.10 3.97 -13.41
CA ASN A 436 -0.77 2.68 -13.48
C ASN A 436 -1.51 2.33 -12.20
N PHE A 437 -2.48 1.45 -12.34
CA PHE A 437 -3.12 0.70 -11.25
C PHE A 437 -3.33 -0.73 -11.74
N SER A 438 -3.66 -1.66 -10.85
CA SER A 438 -3.85 -3.05 -11.26
C SER A 438 -5.04 -3.72 -10.61
N LEU A 439 -5.51 -4.77 -11.27
CA LEU A 439 -6.52 -5.70 -10.77
C LEU A 439 -5.94 -7.11 -10.78
N LEU A 440 -6.19 -7.85 -9.71
CA LEU A 440 -5.91 -9.27 -9.64
C LEU A 440 -7.21 -10.06 -9.69
N HIS A 441 -7.21 -11.10 -10.52
CA HIS A 441 -8.31 -12.05 -10.66
C HIS A 441 -7.83 -13.44 -10.28
N VAL A 442 -8.36 -13.97 -9.19
CA VAL A 442 -8.01 -15.30 -8.68
C VAL A 442 -9.24 -16.18 -8.76
N LYS A 443 -9.19 -17.25 -9.56
CA LYS A 443 -10.33 -18.13 -9.79
C LYS A 443 -9.99 -19.59 -9.59
N GLN A 444 -10.85 -20.33 -8.91
CA GLN A 444 -10.82 -21.79 -8.90
C GLN A 444 -11.49 -22.31 -10.18
N LEU A 445 -10.75 -23.10 -10.96
CA LEU A 445 -11.23 -23.76 -12.16
C LEU A 445 -11.94 -25.08 -11.81
N ALA A 446 -12.74 -25.59 -12.74
CA ALA A 446 -13.57 -26.78 -12.52
C ALA A 446 -12.77 -28.07 -12.28
N ASP A 447 -11.53 -28.13 -12.77
CA ASP A 447 -10.57 -29.22 -12.53
C ASP A 447 -9.83 -29.06 -11.19
N GLY A 448 -10.13 -28.00 -10.43
CA GLY A 448 -9.49 -27.67 -9.17
C GLY A 448 -8.20 -26.88 -9.33
N GLU A 449 -7.72 -26.56 -10.53
CA GLU A 449 -6.59 -25.66 -10.71
C GLU A 449 -6.95 -24.21 -10.35
N LEU A 450 -5.95 -23.39 -10.07
CA LEU A 450 -6.13 -21.95 -9.89
C LEU A 450 -5.80 -21.23 -11.18
N SER A 451 -6.56 -20.19 -11.52
CA SER A 451 -6.17 -19.16 -12.48
C SER A 451 -5.87 -17.88 -11.73
N ILE A 452 -4.66 -17.34 -11.91
CA ILE A 452 -4.24 -16.05 -11.33
C ILE A 452 -3.88 -15.14 -12.50
N ILE A 453 -4.65 -14.05 -12.65
CA ILE A 453 -4.47 -13.06 -13.70
C ILE A 453 -4.16 -11.72 -13.04
N PHE A 454 -3.13 -11.05 -13.55
CA PHE A 454 -2.77 -9.68 -13.19
C PHE A 454 -3.03 -8.79 -14.40
N ASP A 455 -4.03 -7.92 -14.29
CA ASP A 455 -4.32 -6.89 -15.28
C ASP A 455 -3.72 -5.57 -14.80
N LEU A 456 -2.75 -5.06 -15.54
CA LEU A 456 -2.10 -3.77 -15.28
C LEU A 456 -2.62 -2.74 -16.27
N PHE A 457 -3.27 -1.71 -15.75
CA PHE A 457 -3.81 -0.61 -16.54
C PHE A 457 -2.86 0.57 -16.48
N SER A 458 -2.65 1.22 -17.62
CA SER A 458 -1.82 2.42 -17.68
C SER A 458 -2.40 3.45 -18.65
N ILE A 459 -2.06 4.71 -18.45
CA ILE A 459 -2.56 5.80 -19.28
C ILE A 459 -1.49 6.31 -20.26
N ASP A 460 -1.87 6.40 -21.53
CA ASP A 460 -1.17 7.21 -22.52
C ASP A 460 -1.73 8.63 -22.50
N TYR A 461 -1.01 9.55 -21.87
CA TYR A 461 -1.41 10.96 -21.77
C TYR A 461 -1.42 11.69 -23.13
N ASP A 462 -0.58 11.26 -24.08
CA ASP A 462 -0.50 11.91 -25.40
C ASP A 462 -1.78 11.60 -26.21
N ASN A 463 -2.30 10.38 -26.09
CA ASN A 463 -3.50 9.93 -26.80
C ASN A 463 -4.78 9.96 -25.95
N LYS A 464 -4.67 10.19 -24.64
CA LYS A 464 -5.76 10.09 -23.65
C LYS A 464 -6.48 8.75 -23.68
N THR A 465 -5.71 7.68 -23.85
CA THR A 465 -6.22 6.30 -23.90
C THR A 465 -5.65 5.47 -22.76
N PHE A 466 -6.40 4.46 -22.33
CA PHE A 466 -5.93 3.48 -21.37
C PHE A 466 -5.50 2.20 -22.09
N ASP A 467 -4.29 1.76 -21.77
CA ASP A 467 -3.75 0.47 -22.17
C ASP A 467 -3.98 -0.54 -21.04
N ARG A 468 -4.21 -1.81 -21.38
CA ARG A 468 -4.30 -2.91 -20.42
C ARG A 468 -3.36 -4.03 -20.85
N GLU A 469 -2.38 -4.33 -20.01
CA GLU A 469 -1.57 -5.53 -20.12
C GLU A 469 -2.17 -6.62 -19.24
N ARG A 470 -2.35 -7.82 -19.80
CA ARG A 470 -2.93 -8.97 -19.09
C ARG A 470 -1.89 -10.07 -18.94
N ILE A 471 -1.55 -10.42 -17.71
CA ILE A 471 -0.54 -11.42 -17.38
C ILE A 471 -1.19 -12.59 -16.66
N GLU A 472 -1.22 -13.75 -17.31
CA GLU A 472 -1.73 -14.99 -16.72
C GLU A 472 -0.59 -15.76 -16.05
N LEU A 473 -0.45 -15.67 -14.72
CA LEU A 473 0.71 -16.22 -13.99
C LEU A 473 0.86 -17.73 -14.15
N ASN A 474 -0.24 -18.45 -14.32
CA ASN A 474 -0.25 -19.89 -14.56
C ASN A 474 0.36 -20.32 -15.90
N LYS A 475 0.41 -19.40 -16.88
CA LYS A 475 0.95 -19.64 -18.22
C LYS A 475 2.40 -19.18 -18.37
N VAL A 476 2.98 -18.56 -17.34
CA VAL A 476 4.38 -18.11 -17.34
C VAL A 476 5.27 -19.34 -17.14
N SER A 477 5.77 -19.89 -18.25
CA SER A 477 6.54 -21.14 -18.34
C SER A 477 7.78 -21.15 -17.47
#